data_AF-A0A1H7BSE6-F1
#
_entry.id   AF-A0A1H7BSE6-F1
#
_cell.length_a   1.000
_cell.length_b   1.000
_cell.length_c   1.000
_cell.angle_alpha   90.00
_cell.angle_beta   90.00
_cell.angle_gamma   90.00
#
_symmetry.space_group_name_H-M   'P 1'
#
loop_
_entity.id
_entity.type
_entity.pdbx_description
1 polymer ?
#
loop_
_entity_poly.entity_id
_entity_poly.type
_entity_poly.pdbx_seq_one_letter_code
_entity_poly.pdbx_strand_id
1 'polypeptide(L)'
;MSQEIHQKWGFGMAPPKPPAQARRIAAAEQVLAFLDHDDRNEALHDALSEIKGLFSRVGKQDQWDWFSTSRSLGYPSARLTLLIADTLGQARRTLIADDQALLRSQWSLLRRLPCRACLRVLIGHARIAEEEGAGWIYLLSTREMPDLLKIGMTTRTVEERVREINGATGVPFPFGVRRCWRARDPASAEREIHWALADHRIRADREFFRAPFGDAAIIIDDTLAQLGLELRTLDRLEALPVAP
;
A
#
# COMPACT_ATOMS: atom_id res chain seq x y z
N MET A 1 29.14 -1.10 -22.40
CA MET A 1 29.19 -0.64 -21.00
C MET A 1 27.76 -0.53 -20.49
N SER A 2 27.28 -1.59 -19.85
CA SER A 2 26.00 -1.58 -19.13
C SER A 2 26.14 -0.56 -18.01
N GLN A 3 25.33 0.50 -18.00
CA GLN A 3 25.26 1.37 -16.83
C GLN A 3 24.80 0.51 -15.66
N GLU A 4 25.68 0.23 -14.70
CA GLU A 4 25.30 -0.34 -13.42
C GLU A 4 24.37 0.65 -12.73
N ILE A 5 23.06 0.47 -12.93
CA ILE A 5 22.04 1.19 -12.20
C ILE A 5 22.18 0.76 -10.74
N HIS A 6 22.93 1.52 -9.95
CA HIS A 6 22.97 1.38 -8.52
C HIS A 6 21.59 1.76 -7.99
N GLN A 7 20.75 0.75 -7.76
CA GLN A 7 19.41 0.95 -7.24
C GLN A 7 19.51 1.49 -5.81
N LYS A 8 19.19 2.76 -5.63
CA LYS A 8 19.23 3.43 -4.32
C LYS A 8 18.15 2.91 -3.36
N TRP A 9 17.04 2.38 -3.90
CA TRP A 9 15.86 1.99 -3.15
C TRP A 9 15.48 0.55 -3.49
N GLY A 10 14.95 -0.18 -2.51
CA GLY A 10 14.28 -1.44 -2.77
C GLY A 10 13.04 -1.24 -3.64
N PHE A 11 12.62 -2.28 -4.34
CA PHE A 11 11.43 -2.22 -5.19
C PHE A 11 10.19 -1.77 -4.39
N GLY A 12 9.43 -0.83 -4.93
CA GLY A 12 8.25 -0.23 -4.29
C GLY A 12 8.55 0.92 -3.31
N MET A 13 9.81 1.13 -2.92
CA MET A 13 10.19 2.03 -1.82
C MET A 13 10.65 3.43 -2.25
N ALA A 14 10.62 3.73 -3.55
CA ALA A 14 11.11 5.01 -4.06
C ALA A 14 10.13 6.14 -3.67
N PRO A 15 10.60 7.21 -3.00
CA PRO A 15 9.75 8.35 -2.69
C PRO A 15 9.38 9.11 -3.97
N PRO A 16 8.16 9.67 -4.07
CA PRO A 16 7.79 10.53 -5.18
C PRO A 16 8.66 11.79 -5.19
N LYS A 17 9.02 12.25 -6.39
CA LYS A 17 9.75 13.52 -6.57
C LYS A 17 8.84 14.70 -6.18
N PRO A 18 9.37 15.82 -5.66
CA PRO A 18 8.54 16.95 -5.20
C PRO A 18 7.53 17.48 -6.24
N PRO A 19 7.89 17.66 -7.54
CA PRO A 19 6.91 18.10 -8.54
C PRO A 19 5.80 17.08 -8.79
N ALA A 20 6.12 15.78 -8.72
CA ALA A 20 5.13 14.73 -8.84
C ALA A 20 4.20 14.72 -7.63
N GLN A 21 4.73 14.91 -6.42
CA GLN A 21 3.93 14.99 -5.20
C GLN A 21 2.97 16.19 -5.22
N ALA A 22 3.42 17.36 -5.68
CA ALA A 22 2.57 18.53 -5.81
C ALA A 22 1.39 18.29 -6.77
N ARG A 23 1.64 17.66 -7.93
CA ARG A 23 0.57 17.27 -8.88
C ARG A 23 -0.42 16.29 -8.26
N ARG A 24 0.06 15.32 -7.47
CA ARG A 24 -0.80 14.34 -6.78
C ARG A 24 -1.71 15.00 -5.75
N ILE A 25 -1.18 15.95 -4.98
CA ILE A 25 -1.96 16.70 -3.98
C ILE A 25 -3.03 17.54 -4.68
N ALA A 26 -2.67 18.32 -5.70
CA ALA A 26 -3.64 19.11 -6.45
C ALA A 26 -4.74 18.25 -7.07
N ALA A 27 -4.39 17.12 -7.68
CA ALA A 27 -5.37 16.17 -8.22
C ALA A 27 -6.28 15.59 -7.11
N ALA A 28 -5.74 15.31 -5.94
CA ALA A 28 -6.51 14.79 -4.81
C ALA A 28 -7.53 15.80 -4.29
N GLU A 29 -7.16 17.08 -4.22
CA GLU A 29 -8.06 18.17 -3.84
C GLU A 29 -9.22 18.30 -4.82
N GLN A 30 -8.96 18.23 -6.13
CA GLN A 30 -10.00 18.27 -7.16
C GLN A 30 -10.95 17.08 -7.07
N VAL A 31 -10.42 15.87 -6.89
CA VAL A 31 -11.27 14.66 -6.72
C VAL A 31 -12.05 14.73 -5.40
N LEU A 32 -11.49 15.28 -4.33
CA LEU A 32 -12.21 15.49 -3.07
C LEU A 32 -13.36 16.50 -3.23
N ALA A 33 -13.15 17.61 -3.93
CA ALA A 33 -14.21 18.58 -4.23
C ALA A 33 -15.36 17.92 -5.01
N PHE A 34 -15.03 17.07 -5.99
CA PHE A 34 -16.01 16.25 -6.70
C PHE A 34 -16.74 15.28 -5.76
N LEU A 35 -16.03 14.54 -4.89
CA LEU A 35 -16.66 13.57 -3.99
C LEU A 35 -17.56 14.24 -2.94
N ASP A 36 -17.16 15.40 -2.43
CA ASP A 36 -17.83 16.09 -1.32
C ASP A 36 -18.99 16.96 -1.80
N HIS A 37 -18.82 17.65 -2.93
CA HIS A 37 -19.72 18.69 -3.41
C HIS A 37 -20.17 18.52 -4.87
N ASP A 38 -19.78 17.42 -5.54
CA ASP A 38 -20.05 17.20 -6.96
C ASP A 38 -19.52 18.35 -7.85
N ASP A 39 -18.39 18.94 -7.46
CA ASP A 39 -17.67 19.94 -8.24
C ASP A 39 -17.05 19.30 -9.49
N ARG A 40 -17.44 19.79 -10.67
CA ARG A 40 -17.08 19.25 -11.99
C ARG A 40 -16.38 20.29 -12.87
N ASN A 41 -15.35 20.90 -12.33
CA ASN A 41 -14.50 21.81 -13.10
C ASN A 41 -13.72 21.10 -14.23
N GLU A 42 -13.14 21.90 -15.12
CA GLU A 42 -12.42 21.44 -16.31
C GLU A 42 -11.20 20.55 -15.98
N ALA A 43 -10.60 20.72 -14.80
CA ALA A 43 -9.45 19.94 -14.37
C ALA A 43 -9.81 18.54 -13.83
N LEU A 44 -11.10 18.27 -13.56
CA LEU A 44 -11.55 17.02 -12.94
C LEU A 44 -11.15 15.78 -13.78
N HIS A 45 -11.20 15.88 -15.10
CA HIS A 45 -10.80 14.79 -16.00
C HIS A 45 -9.36 14.32 -15.75
N ASP A 46 -8.43 15.27 -15.66
CA ASP A 46 -7.01 14.98 -15.46
C ASP A 46 -6.75 14.51 -14.03
N ALA A 47 -7.44 15.13 -13.06
CA ALA A 47 -7.37 14.74 -11.66
C ALA A 47 -7.82 13.28 -11.45
N LEU A 48 -8.94 12.86 -12.03
CA LEU A 48 -9.42 11.47 -11.99
C LEU A 48 -8.39 10.50 -12.59
N SER A 49 -7.73 10.89 -13.68
CA SER A 49 -6.69 10.08 -14.33
C SER A 49 -5.44 9.90 -13.45
N GLU A 50 -4.95 10.99 -12.85
CA GLU A 50 -3.78 10.97 -11.96
C GLU A 50 -4.07 10.13 -10.71
N ILE A 51 -5.21 10.35 -10.04
CA ILE A 51 -5.59 9.60 -8.83
C ILE A 51 -5.83 8.12 -9.13
N LYS A 52 -6.52 7.78 -10.24
CA LYS A 52 -6.60 6.40 -10.72
C LYS A 52 -5.23 5.75 -10.85
N GLY A 53 -4.25 6.49 -11.36
CA GLY A 53 -2.87 6.03 -11.51
C GLY A 53 -2.19 5.70 -10.19
N LEU A 54 -2.51 6.39 -9.09
CA LEU A 54 -2.01 6.08 -7.75
C LEU A 54 -2.62 4.82 -7.18
N PHE A 55 -3.94 4.63 -7.32
CA PHE A 55 -4.59 3.41 -6.88
C PHE A 55 -4.17 2.20 -7.71
N SER A 56 -4.06 2.36 -9.04
CA SER A 56 -3.66 1.28 -9.95
C SER A 56 -2.28 0.71 -9.61
N ARG A 57 -1.28 1.56 -9.35
CA ARG A 57 0.08 1.11 -9.02
C ARG A 57 0.15 0.42 -7.66
N VAL A 58 -0.64 0.86 -6.68
CA VAL A 58 -0.71 0.18 -5.36
C VAL A 58 -1.32 -1.21 -5.51
N GLY A 59 -2.42 -1.31 -6.27
CA GLY A 59 -3.09 -2.59 -6.50
C GLY A 59 -2.27 -3.59 -7.32
N LYS A 60 -1.51 -3.11 -8.30
CA LYS A 60 -0.66 -3.93 -9.16
C LYS A 60 0.73 -4.21 -8.60
N GLN A 61 1.20 -3.37 -7.68
CA GLN A 61 2.56 -3.43 -7.12
C GLN A 61 3.66 -3.44 -8.19
N ASP A 62 3.47 -2.68 -9.28
CA ASP A 62 4.28 -2.77 -10.50
C ASP A 62 5.22 -1.57 -10.71
N GLN A 63 5.19 -0.57 -9.80
CA GLN A 63 6.02 0.63 -9.88
C GLN A 63 7.00 0.76 -8.71
N TRP A 64 8.12 1.42 -8.94
CA TRP A 64 9.16 1.65 -7.93
C TRP A 64 8.68 2.41 -6.69
N ASP A 65 7.54 3.10 -6.76
CA ASP A 65 6.96 3.90 -5.69
C ASP A 65 5.63 3.33 -5.15
N TRP A 66 5.28 2.08 -5.50
CA TRP A 66 3.97 1.52 -5.15
C TRP A 66 3.74 1.48 -3.64
N PHE A 67 4.75 1.11 -2.84
CA PHE A 67 4.62 0.98 -1.39
C PHE A 67 4.60 2.36 -0.73
N SER A 68 5.47 3.28 -1.14
CA SER A 68 5.42 4.68 -0.70
C SER A 68 4.10 5.36 -1.05
N THR A 69 3.53 5.03 -2.21
CA THR A 69 2.19 5.51 -2.60
C THR A 69 1.11 4.87 -1.73
N SER A 70 1.20 3.57 -1.45
CA SER A 70 0.28 2.86 -0.54
C SER A 70 0.25 3.54 0.83
N ARG A 71 1.42 3.83 1.42
CA ARG A 71 1.53 4.61 2.67
C ARG A 71 0.81 5.95 2.58
N SER A 72 1.05 6.72 1.53
CA SER A 72 0.42 8.04 1.37
C SER A 72 -1.10 7.96 1.27
N LEU A 73 -1.65 6.82 0.85
CA LEU A 73 -3.09 6.58 0.79
C LEU A 73 -3.64 5.89 2.04
N GLY A 74 -2.81 5.62 3.05
CA GLY A 74 -3.24 4.94 4.27
C GLY A 74 -3.23 3.41 4.19
N TYR A 75 -2.38 2.84 3.36
CA TYR A 75 -2.18 1.40 3.13
C TYR A 75 -3.39 0.59 2.61
N PRO A 76 -4.30 1.13 1.76
CA PRO A 76 -5.47 0.37 1.30
C PRO A 76 -5.08 -0.95 0.62
N SER A 77 -5.90 -2.01 0.75
CA SER A 77 -5.58 -3.31 0.17
C SER A 77 -5.55 -3.30 -1.36
N ALA A 78 -4.86 -4.28 -1.94
CA ALA A 78 -4.76 -4.42 -3.40
C ALA A 78 -6.14 -4.53 -4.05
N ARG A 79 -7.08 -5.25 -3.42
CA ARG A 79 -8.45 -5.39 -3.92
C ARG A 79 -9.19 -4.06 -3.93
N LEU A 80 -9.18 -3.32 -2.81
CA LEU A 80 -9.86 -2.03 -2.71
C LEU A 80 -9.27 -0.99 -3.67
N THR A 81 -7.94 -0.94 -3.78
CA THR A 81 -7.28 -0.01 -4.70
C THR A 81 -7.62 -0.28 -6.16
N LEU A 82 -7.67 -1.55 -6.60
CA LEU A 82 -8.11 -1.88 -7.96
C LEU A 82 -9.57 -1.50 -8.21
N LEU A 83 -10.46 -1.72 -7.24
CA LEU A 83 -11.87 -1.32 -7.35
C LEU A 83 -12.03 0.21 -7.45
N ILE A 84 -11.31 0.96 -6.61
CA ILE A 84 -11.29 2.43 -6.66
C ILE A 84 -10.75 2.91 -8.02
N ALA A 85 -9.63 2.33 -8.48
CA ALA A 85 -9.03 2.70 -9.76
C ALA A 85 -9.98 2.48 -10.94
N ASP A 86 -10.66 1.34 -10.98
CA ASP A 86 -11.63 1.06 -12.04
C ASP A 86 -12.80 2.05 -11.99
N THR A 87 -13.35 2.31 -10.80
CA THR A 87 -14.47 3.24 -10.61
C THR A 87 -14.09 4.68 -11.01
N LEU A 88 -12.89 5.15 -10.66
CA LEU A 88 -12.37 6.46 -11.11
C LEU A 88 -12.20 6.50 -12.64
N GLY A 89 -11.74 5.40 -13.23
CA GLY A 89 -11.64 5.26 -14.67
C GLY A 89 -13.00 5.31 -15.37
N GLN A 90 -14.02 4.66 -14.81
CA GLN A 90 -15.40 4.75 -15.28
C GLN A 90 -15.93 6.19 -15.15
N ALA A 91 -15.79 6.82 -13.98
CA ALA A 91 -16.22 8.20 -13.74
C ALA A 91 -15.61 9.18 -14.75
N ARG A 92 -14.32 9.03 -15.07
CA ARG A 92 -13.66 9.86 -16.10
C ARG A 92 -14.25 9.63 -17.49
N ARG A 93 -14.49 8.38 -17.89
CA ARG A 93 -15.08 8.07 -19.20
C ARG A 93 -16.49 8.63 -19.34
N THR A 94 -17.29 8.53 -18.28
CA THR A 94 -18.68 9.03 -18.26
C THR A 94 -18.73 10.55 -18.26
N LEU A 95 -17.77 11.20 -17.59
CA LEU A 95 -17.60 12.65 -17.63
C LEU A 95 -17.28 13.14 -19.06
N ILE A 96 -16.37 12.46 -19.77
CA ILE A 96 -16.03 12.80 -21.17
C ILE A 96 -17.22 12.58 -22.12
N ALA A 97 -17.99 11.51 -21.90
CA ALA A 97 -19.16 11.18 -22.70
C ALA A 97 -20.39 12.05 -22.38
N ASP A 98 -20.29 12.94 -21.39
CA ASP A 98 -21.38 13.76 -20.86
C ASP A 98 -22.60 12.93 -20.40
N ASP A 99 -22.38 11.69 -19.94
CA ASP A 99 -23.44 10.83 -19.40
C ASP A 99 -23.67 11.14 -17.92
N GLN A 100 -24.58 12.07 -17.69
CA GLN A 100 -24.95 12.57 -16.37
C GLN A 100 -25.59 11.52 -15.45
N ALA A 101 -26.25 10.50 -16.00
CA ALA A 101 -26.89 9.47 -15.19
C ALA A 101 -25.86 8.45 -14.71
N LEU A 102 -24.97 8.02 -15.62
CA LEU A 102 -23.92 7.08 -15.29
C LEU A 102 -22.85 7.72 -14.40
N LEU A 103 -22.49 8.99 -14.64
CA LEU A 103 -21.56 9.71 -13.77
C LEU A 103 -22.06 9.79 -12.32
N ARG A 104 -23.35 10.09 -12.12
CA ARG A 104 -23.97 10.09 -10.78
C ARG A 104 -23.89 8.72 -10.10
N SER A 105 -24.03 7.64 -10.88
CA SER A 105 -23.90 6.26 -10.38
C SER A 105 -22.46 5.97 -9.94
N GLN A 106 -21.46 6.38 -10.73
CA GLN A 106 -20.04 6.23 -10.38
C GLN A 106 -19.65 7.06 -9.15
N TRP A 107 -20.16 8.29 -9.06
CA TRP A 107 -19.97 9.16 -7.90
C TRP A 107 -20.54 8.54 -6.62
N SER A 108 -21.76 8.00 -6.69
CA SER A 108 -22.38 7.28 -5.57
C SER A 108 -21.53 6.08 -5.11
N LEU A 109 -20.98 5.31 -6.06
CA LEU A 109 -20.11 4.19 -5.75
C LEU A 109 -18.80 4.64 -5.10
N LEU A 110 -18.13 5.67 -5.64
CA LEU A 110 -16.89 6.21 -5.07
C LEU A 110 -17.07 6.69 -3.63
N ARG A 111 -18.24 7.25 -3.29
CA ARG A 111 -18.56 7.68 -1.92
C ARG A 111 -18.76 6.52 -0.93
N ARG A 112 -19.09 5.32 -1.43
CA ARG A 112 -19.20 4.10 -0.62
C ARG A 112 -17.86 3.38 -0.47
N LEU A 113 -16.87 3.73 -1.28
CA LEU A 113 -15.50 3.24 -1.17
C LEU A 113 -14.70 4.18 -0.26
N PRO A 114 -13.59 3.71 0.36
CA PRO A 114 -12.75 4.56 1.20
C PRO A 114 -11.90 5.57 0.38
N CYS A 115 -12.25 5.85 -0.89
CA CYS A 115 -11.52 6.78 -1.75
C CYS A 115 -11.35 8.14 -1.09
N ARG A 116 -12.43 8.70 -0.52
CA ARG A 116 -12.40 9.98 0.20
C ARG A 116 -11.41 9.94 1.38
N ALA A 117 -11.43 8.88 2.19
CA ALA A 117 -10.52 8.73 3.33
C ALA A 117 -9.06 8.62 2.88
N CYS A 118 -8.77 7.81 1.86
CA CYS A 118 -7.43 7.68 1.27
C CYS A 118 -6.89 9.03 0.79
N LEU A 119 -7.72 9.83 0.10
CA LEU A 119 -7.30 11.13 -0.41
C LEU A 119 -7.09 12.16 0.70
N ARG A 120 -7.88 12.12 1.77
CA ARG A 120 -7.64 12.96 2.96
C ARG A 120 -6.31 12.63 3.64
N VAL A 121 -5.94 11.35 3.71
CA VAL A 121 -4.62 10.94 4.21
C VAL A 121 -3.51 11.45 3.28
N LEU A 122 -3.70 11.34 1.96
CA LEU A 122 -2.73 11.78 0.96
C LEU A 122 -2.41 13.28 1.05
N ILE A 123 -3.41 14.12 1.32
CA ILE A 123 -3.23 15.57 1.48
C ILE A 123 -2.93 15.99 2.94
N GLY A 124 -2.83 15.02 3.86
CA GLY A 124 -2.51 15.29 5.27
C GLY A 124 -3.67 15.84 6.11
N HIS A 125 -4.91 15.78 5.62
CA HIS A 125 -6.14 16.16 6.35
C HIS A 125 -6.72 15.03 7.21
N ALA A 126 -6.02 13.90 7.28
CA ALA A 126 -6.35 12.75 8.08
C ALA A 126 -5.10 11.89 8.30
N ARG A 127 -5.10 11.06 9.34
CA ARG A 127 -4.04 10.07 9.58
C ARG A 127 -4.64 8.72 9.90
N ILE A 128 -3.93 7.64 9.57
CA ILE A 128 -4.34 6.31 10.01
C ILE A 128 -4.27 6.27 11.53
N ALA A 129 -5.38 5.89 12.17
CA ALA A 129 -5.47 5.79 13.60
C ALA A 129 -4.42 4.80 14.12
N GLU A 130 -3.67 5.24 15.12
CA GLU A 130 -2.74 4.37 15.83
C GLU A 130 -3.49 3.63 16.93
N GLU A 131 -3.28 2.33 17.02
CA GLU A 131 -3.73 1.51 18.13
C GLU A 131 -2.53 1.22 19.02
N GLU A 132 -2.70 1.41 20.33
CA GLU A 132 -1.63 1.17 21.30
C GLU A 132 -1.17 -0.30 21.23
N GLY A 133 0.15 -0.51 21.25
CA GLY A 133 0.76 -1.84 21.10
C GLY A 133 0.81 -2.38 19.66
N ALA A 134 0.07 -1.80 18.71
CA ALA A 134 0.03 -2.32 17.35
C ALA A 134 1.29 -2.01 16.53
N GLY A 135 1.74 -3.00 15.76
CA GLY A 135 2.89 -2.92 14.86
C GLY A 135 2.58 -3.42 13.45
N TRP A 136 3.64 -3.71 12.72
CA TRP A 136 3.60 -4.22 11.36
C TRP A 136 4.38 -5.52 11.29
N ILE A 137 3.82 -6.51 10.61
CA ILE A 137 4.59 -7.60 10.01
C ILE A 137 4.94 -7.17 8.60
N TYR A 138 6.18 -7.39 8.19
CA TYR A 138 6.63 -7.17 6.81
C TYR A 138 7.20 -8.45 6.22
N LEU A 139 7.04 -8.59 4.92
CA LEU A 139 7.71 -9.59 4.10
C LEU A 139 8.48 -8.83 3.01
N LEU A 140 9.80 -8.99 3.02
CA LEU A 140 10.72 -8.33 2.10
C LEU A 140 11.37 -9.36 1.19
N SER A 141 11.73 -8.93 -0.02
CA SER A 141 12.62 -9.67 -0.90
C SER A 141 13.44 -8.70 -1.74
N THR A 142 14.46 -9.20 -2.42
CA THR A 142 15.11 -8.46 -3.51
C THR A 142 14.50 -8.91 -4.85
N ARG A 143 14.79 -8.19 -5.93
CA ARG A 143 14.33 -8.58 -7.28
C ARG A 143 15.14 -9.76 -7.81
N GLU A 144 16.40 -9.84 -7.41
CA GLU A 144 17.38 -10.85 -7.80
C GLU A 144 17.10 -12.18 -7.10
N MET A 145 16.51 -12.15 -5.91
CA MET A 145 16.17 -13.35 -5.12
C MET A 145 14.72 -13.24 -4.62
N PRO A 146 13.72 -13.42 -5.51
CA PRO A 146 12.31 -13.18 -5.18
C PRO A 146 11.73 -14.20 -4.18
N ASP A 147 12.32 -15.40 -4.09
CA ASP A 147 11.91 -16.47 -3.16
C ASP A 147 12.77 -16.51 -1.89
N LEU A 148 13.74 -15.60 -1.76
CA LEU A 148 14.46 -15.39 -0.51
C LEU A 148 13.75 -14.28 0.26
N LEU A 149 12.99 -14.70 1.26
CA LEU A 149 12.09 -13.83 2.01
C LEU A 149 12.72 -13.46 3.35
N LYS A 150 12.72 -12.17 3.68
CA LYS A 150 12.95 -11.70 5.04
C LYS A 150 11.61 -11.34 5.66
N ILE A 151 11.24 -12.03 6.73
CA ILE A 151 9.96 -11.82 7.42
C ILE A 151 10.25 -11.35 8.83
N GLY A 152 9.72 -10.20 9.22
CA GLY A 152 9.86 -9.74 10.59
C GLY A 152 8.89 -8.63 10.94
N MET A 153 9.11 -8.00 12.08
CA MET A 153 8.20 -6.99 12.61
C MET A 153 8.82 -5.63 12.92
N THR A 154 7.96 -4.63 13.08
CA THR A 154 8.32 -3.29 13.57
C THR A 154 7.13 -2.64 14.29
N THR A 155 7.40 -1.90 15.36
CA THR A 155 6.42 -1.00 16.00
C THR A 155 6.48 0.42 15.45
N ARG A 156 7.48 0.72 14.60
CA ARG A 156 7.62 1.96 13.83
C ARG A 156 7.11 1.77 12.40
N THR A 157 7.44 2.66 11.48
CA THR A 157 7.05 2.50 10.08
C THR A 157 7.88 1.43 9.37
N VAL A 158 7.28 0.73 8.41
CA VAL A 158 7.96 -0.32 7.62
C VAL A 158 9.11 0.29 6.82
N GLU A 159 8.95 1.50 6.28
CA GLU A 159 10.00 2.18 5.52
C GLU A 159 11.25 2.49 6.35
N GLU A 160 11.07 2.91 7.61
CA GLU A 160 12.20 3.14 8.51
C GLU A 160 12.96 1.85 8.77
N ARG A 161 12.24 0.76 9.05
CA ARG A 161 12.86 -0.54 9.29
C ARG A 161 13.56 -1.09 8.05
N VAL A 162 12.97 -0.95 6.86
CA VAL A 162 13.59 -1.36 5.60
C VAL A 162 14.83 -0.51 5.30
N ARG A 163 14.81 0.79 5.60
CA ARG A 163 15.99 1.67 5.44
C ARG A 163 17.15 1.23 6.34
N GLU A 164 16.88 0.88 7.58
CA GLU A 164 17.89 0.33 8.50
C GLU A 164 18.48 -0.97 8.00
N ILE A 165 17.62 -1.91 7.56
CA ILE A 165 18.05 -3.20 7.02
C ILE A 165 18.96 -2.97 5.81
N ASN A 166 18.57 -2.10 4.88
CA ASN A 166 19.35 -1.80 3.68
C ASN A 166 20.62 -1.00 3.94
N GLY A 167 20.74 -0.35 5.10
CA GLY A 167 21.96 0.36 5.53
C GLY A 167 22.98 -0.55 6.21
N ALA A 168 22.65 -1.80 6.52
CA ALA A 168 23.55 -2.73 7.19
C ALA A 168 24.67 -3.22 6.25
N THR A 169 25.85 -3.48 6.83
CA THR A 169 26.98 -4.05 6.08
C THR A 169 26.62 -5.44 5.54
N GLY A 170 26.98 -5.72 4.29
CA GLY A 170 26.74 -7.02 3.66
C GLY A 170 25.38 -7.19 3.00
N VAL A 171 24.60 -6.12 2.79
CA VAL A 171 23.40 -6.15 1.93
C VAL A 171 23.79 -5.73 0.50
N PRO A 172 23.88 -6.67 -0.47
CA PRO A 172 24.33 -6.36 -1.83
C PRO A 172 23.26 -5.69 -2.68
N PHE A 173 21.99 -6.05 -2.47
CA PHE A 173 20.83 -5.48 -3.18
C PHE A 173 19.80 -5.02 -2.15
N PRO A 174 19.18 -3.84 -2.34
CA PRO A 174 18.24 -3.31 -1.37
C PRO A 174 16.95 -4.14 -1.36
N PHE A 175 16.54 -4.56 -0.17
CA PHE A 175 15.24 -5.18 0.07
C PHE A 175 14.11 -4.21 -0.24
N GLY A 176 13.14 -4.67 -1.03
CA GLY A 176 11.85 -4.04 -1.24
C GLY A 176 10.78 -4.72 -0.40
N VAL A 177 9.72 -3.98 -0.08
CA VAL A 177 8.53 -4.57 0.54
C VAL A 177 7.79 -5.37 -0.53
N ARG A 178 7.36 -6.58 -0.17
CA ARG A 178 6.45 -7.40 -0.99
C ARG A 178 5.04 -7.35 -0.42
N ARG A 179 4.90 -7.40 0.90
CA ARG A 179 3.63 -7.19 1.62
C ARG A 179 3.89 -6.78 3.07
N CYS A 180 2.93 -6.09 3.67
CA CYS A 180 2.90 -5.85 5.10
C CYS A 180 1.49 -6.07 5.66
N TRP A 181 1.41 -6.33 6.96
CA TRP A 181 0.18 -6.54 7.70
C TRP A 181 0.22 -5.71 8.97
N ARG A 182 -0.89 -5.07 9.31
CA ARG A 182 -1.04 -4.41 10.59
C ARG A 182 -1.47 -5.44 11.64
N ALA A 183 -0.74 -5.51 12.75
CA ALA A 183 -0.97 -6.49 13.81
C ALA A 183 -1.10 -5.82 15.17
N ARG A 184 -2.08 -6.23 16.00
CA ARG A 184 -2.25 -5.74 17.38
C ARG A 184 -1.08 -6.09 18.29
N ASP A 185 -0.57 -7.31 18.15
CA ASP A 185 0.62 -7.79 18.84
C ASP A 185 1.61 -8.29 17.78
N PRO A 186 2.46 -7.39 17.25
CA PRO A 186 3.41 -7.74 16.20
C PRO A 186 4.45 -8.76 16.68
N ALA A 187 4.79 -8.80 17.96
CA ALA A 187 5.80 -9.70 18.51
C ALA A 187 5.25 -11.13 18.60
N SER A 188 4.03 -11.30 19.11
CA SER A 188 3.38 -12.61 19.09
C SER A 188 3.12 -13.07 17.66
N ALA A 189 2.62 -12.17 16.79
CA ALA A 189 2.37 -12.50 15.39
C ALA A 189 3.65 -12.99 14.66
N GLU A 190 4.77 -12.28 14.83
CA GLU A 190 6.05 -12.68 14.23
C GLU A 190 6.50 -14.07 14.69
N ARG A 191 6.41 -14.35 15.99
CA ARG A 191 6.78 -15.66 16.54
C ARG A 191 5.96 -16.79 15.93
N GLU A 192 4.65 -16.64 15.89
CA GLU A 192 3.76 -17.68 15.34
C GLU A 192 3.96 -17.85 13.83
N ILE A 193 4.19 -16.76 13.10
CA ILE A 193 4.52 -16.81 11.66
C ILE A 193 5.85 -17.53 11.42
N HIS A 194 6.88 -17.26 12.22
CA HIS A 194 8.16 -17.95 12.10
C HIS A 194 8.05 -19.43 12.43
N TRP A 195 7.17 -19.80 13.38
CA TRP A 195 6.88 -21.19 13.70
C TRP A 195 6.13 -21.90 12.56
N ALA A 196 5.10 -21.27 11.99
CA ALA A 196 4.36 -21.79 10.85
C ALA A 196 5.22 -21.96 9.59
N LEU A 197 6.28 -21.15 9.45
CA LEU A 197 7.23 -21.20 8.33
C LEU A 197 8.55 -21.90 8.69
N ALA A 198 8.62 -22.66 9.79
CA ALA A 198 9.85 -23.25 10.29
C ALA A 198 10.55 -24.14 9.25
N ASP A 199 9.79 -24.94 8.49
CA ASP A 199 10.33 -25.83 7.44
C ASP A 199 10.95 -25.08 6.25
N HIS A 200 10.57 -23.81 6.05
CA HIS A 200 11.13 -22.94 5.02
C HIS A 200 12.32 -22.12 5.53
N ARG A 201 12.63 -22.17 6.82
CA ARG A 201 13.63 -21.33 7.45
C ARG A 201 15.04 -21.78 7.08
N ILE A 202 15.86 -20.86 6.56
CA ILE A 202 17.21 -21.20 6.08
C ILE A 202 18.16 -21.45 7.26
N ARG A 203 18.00 -20.68 8.34
CA ARG A 203 18.79 -20.83 9.57
C ARG A 203 17.93 -20.53 10.79
N ALA A 204 18.08 -21.33 11.83
CA ALA A 204 17.32 -21.19 13.08
C ALA A 204 17.57 -19.85 13.82
N ASP A 205 18.72 -19.21 13.61
CA ASP A 205 19.09 -17.94 14.24
C ASP A 205 18.73 -16.71 13.40
N ARG A 206 18.11 -16.88 12.23
CA ARG A 206 17.83 -15.78 11.29
C ARG A 206 16.40 -15.77 10.77
N GLU A 207 15.95 -14.59 10.37
CA GLU A 207 14.59 -14.33 9.90
C GLU A 207 14.48 -14.47 8.36
N PHE A 208 15.19 -15.45 7.79
CA PHE A 208 15.21 -15.69 6.34
C PHE A 208 14.60 -17.03 6.00
N PHE A 209 13.73 -17.02 4.99
CA PHE A 209 12.92 -18.14 4.55
C PHE A 209 13.07 -18.32 3.05
N ARG A 210 13.07 -19.58 2.59
CA ARG A 210 13.06 -19.94 1.17
C ARG A 210 11.68 -20.51 0.82
N ALA A 211 10.84 -19.68 0.20
CA ALA A 211 9.51 -20.05 -0.22
C ALA A 211 9.02 -19.11 -1.34
N PRO A 212 8.14 -19.57 -2.24
CA PRO A 212 7.41 -18.68 -3.12
C PRO A 212 6.64 -17.63 -2.33
N PHE A 213 6.64 -16.39 -2.81
CA PHE A 213 5.95 -15.28 -2.14
C PHE A 213 4.48 -15.57 -1.86
N GLY A 214 3.76 -16.17 -2.82
CA GLY A 214 2.34 -16.47 -2.69
C GLY A 214 2.06 -17.41 -1.53
N ASP A 215 2.82 -18.49 -1.41
CA ASP A 215 2.65 -19.50 -0.37
C ASP A 215 2.95 -18.92 1.01
N ALA A 216 4.05 -18.17 1.16
CA ALA A 216 4.39 -17.51 2.41
C ALA A 216 3.33 -16.47 2.81
N ALA A 217 2.79 -15.71 1.85
CA ALA A 217 1.76 -14.73 2.11
C ALA A 217 0.44 -15.37 2.58
N ILE A 218 0.07 -16.53 2.02
CA ILE A 218 -1.10 -17.31 2.44
C ILE A 218 -0.92 -17.81 3.89
N ILE A 219 0.24 -18.40 4.20
CA ILE A 219 0.54 -18.90 5.54
C ILE A 219 0.47 -17.76 6.57
N ILE A 220 0.99 -16.57 6.23
CA ILE A 220 0.91 -15.39 7.09
C ILE A 220 -0.54 -14.92 7.26
N ASP A 221 -1.31 -14.82 6.17
CA ASP A 221 -2.74 -14.43 6.22
C ASP A 221 -3.52 -15.38 7.15
N ASP A 222 -3.34 -16.69 6.98
CA ASP A 222 -4.02 -17.70 7.79
C ASP A 222 -3.61 -17.64 9.26
N THR A 223 -2.30 -17.48 9.54
CA THR A 223 -1.78 -17.37 10.91
C THR A 223 -2.36 -16.15 11.63
N LEU A 224 -2.35 -14.98 10.96
CA LEU A 224 -2.89 -13.75 11.54
C LEU A 224 -4.41 -13.82 11.76
N ALA A 225 -5.13 -14.46 10.84
CA ALA A 225 -6.57 -14.66 10.93
C ALA A 225 -6.95 -15.61 12.08
N GLN A 226 -6.26 -16.74 12.23
CA GLN A 226 -6.50 -17.73 13.29
C GLN A 226 -6.27 -17.14 14.69
N LEU A 227 -5.25 -16.31 14.85
CA LEU A 227 -4.93 -15.66 16.12
C LEU A 227 -5.78 -14.42 16.41
N GLY A 228 -6.56 -13.94 15.44
CA GLY A 228 -7.30 -12.69 15.55
C GLY A 228 -6.40 -11.48 15.78
N LEU A 229 -5.13 -11.54 15.34
CA LEU A 229 -4.14 -10.47 15.54
C LEU A 229 -4.17 -9.44 14.40
N GLU A 230 -4.79 -9.79 13.28
CA GLU A 230 -4.93 -8.89 12.13
C GLU A 230 -5.80 -7.68 12.47
N LEU A 231 -5.21 -6.49 12.35
CA LEU A 231 -5.95 -5.26 12.24
C LEU A 231 -6.38 -5.10 10.80
N ARG A 232 -7.59 -5.61 10.50
CA ARG A 232 -8.25 -5.47 9.19
C ARG A 232 -8.71 -4.03 8.96
N THR A 233 -7.77 -3.11 8.96
CA THR A 233 -8.00 -1.71 8.58
C THR A 233 -8.07 -1.52 7.08
N LEU A 234 -7.81 -2.57 6.28
CA LEU A 234 -7.48 -2.43 4.86
C LEU A 234 -8.40 -3.20 3.89
N ASP A 235 -9.32 -4.03 4.37
CA ASP A 235 -10.18 -4.88 3.52
C ASP A 235 -11.70 -4.66 3.66
N ARG A 236 -12.13 -3.79 4.57
CA ARG A 236 -13.55 -3.46 4.71
C ARG A 236 -13.90 -2.25 3.85
N LEU A 237 -15.01 -2.34 3.12
CA LEU A 237 -15.56 -1.25 2.31
C LEU A 237 -15.80 0.02 3.16
N GLU A 238 -16.00 -0.13 4.47
CA GLU A 238 -16.56 0.92 5.33
C GLU A 238 -15.55 1.72 6.18
N ALA A 239 -14.24 1.39 6.27
CA ALA A 239 -13.32 2.29 6.98
C ALA A 239 -11.83 2.02 6.73
N LEU A 240 -11.11 3.08 6.33
CA LEU A 240 -9.79 3.33 6.92
C LEU A 240 -10.06 4.04 8.25
N PRO A 241 -9.64 3.51 9.42
CA PRO A 241 -9.79 4.26 10.66
C PRO A 241 -8.89 5.49 10.55
N VAL A 242 -9.52 6.63 10.31
CA VAL A 242 -8.83 7.90 10.14
C VAL A 242 -9.10 8.79 11.35
N ALA A 243 -8.04 9.21 12.01
CA ALA A 243 -8.10 10.30 12.98
C ALA A 243 -8.11 11.65 12.24
N PRO A 244 -8.81 12.67 12.77
CA PRO A 244 -8.79 14.02 12.23
C PRO A 244 -7.38 14.63 12.20
#